data_AF-A0A7V3SMG1-F1
#
_entry.id   AF-A0A7V3SMG1-F1
#
_cell.length_a   1.000
_cell.length_b   1.000
_cell.length_c   1.000
_cell.angle_alpha   90.00
_cell.angle_beta   90.00
_cell.angle_gamma   90.00
#
_symmetry.space_group_name_H-M   'P 1'
#
loop_
_entity.id
_entity.type
_entity.pdbx_description
1 polymer ?
#
loop_
_entity_poly.entity_id
_entity_poly.type
_entity_poly.pdbx_seq_one_letter_code
_entity_poly.pdbx_strand_id
1 'polypeptide(L)'
;MGRHWALLAGLLLFLTRTGAADPVKQLCQQRDAWCARKTFVWQATADNSLQISKQERAMLETRAMSGGIQIASRTWVHGRLAIMRRPGLTYVESVHDRCSHPWLNGRFGYWLGREFAVIAPANTPNVYSPPSALVLPVPGDALYWDIDQAFGDAFAPGMHPAFLAGTDPLRTFSPFRVFKWRRAAWVPAGTMGALAVYRLSGVPTLHAEIALDGTRQYAPVYFRAQEQAYRTEYRVQEWKRYDGWWMPARIVCQTGDGSTTSTVVYVLTQIRDSPADMHIILPSGTPVKDLRHIPPETIAATGLLFIQQPAYTYSWAGSLPQKEAVPAVGTKSGPAFIILDAPDQPRQAQSSSSVWWLVVPLLLIAIGAFWYWRVRQGERKT
;
A
#
# COMPACT_ATOMS: atom_id res chain seq x y z
N MET A 1 -9.62 6.75 -50.21
CA MET A 1 -9.93 6.47 -48.79
C MET A 1 -8.84 6.89 -47.77
N GLY A 2 -7.63 7.30 -48.16
CA GLY A 2 -6.55 7.67 -47.21
C GLY A 2 -6.55 9.11 -46.67
N ARG A 3 -7.26 10.05 -47.31
CA ARG A 3 -7.22 11.49 -46.92
C ARG A 3 -7.97 11.81 -45.63
N HIS A 4 -9.02 11.07 -45.30
CA HIS A 4 -9.81 11.31 -44.07
C HIS A 4 -9.09 10.87 -42.79
N TRP A 5 -8.26 9.82 -42.86
CA TRP A 5 -7.46 9.35 -41.73
C TRP A 5 -6.28 10.27 -41.41
N ALA A 6 -5.64 10.83 -42.44
CA ALA A 6 -4.57 11.83 -42.26
C ALA A 6 -5.12 13.14 -41.67
N LEU A 7 -6.34 13.54 -42.05
CA LEU A 7 -7.02 14.69 -41.45
C LEU A 7 -7.41 14.44 -39.99
N LEU A 8 -7.88 13.24 -39.63
CA LEU A 8 -8.19 12.87 -38.24
C LEU A 8 -6.94 12.81 -37.36
N ALA A 9 -5.84 12.22 -37.85
CA ALA A 9 -4.56 12.19 -37.15
C ALA A 9 -3.96 13.60 -37.01
N GLY A 10 -4.07 14.43 -38.06
CA GLY A 10 -3.66 15.83 -38.05
C GLY A 10 -4.49 16.69 -37.09
N LEU A 11 -5.81 16.45 -37.00
CA LEU A 11 -6.70 17.14 -36.07
C LEU A 11 -6.43 16.73 -34.61
N LEU A 12 -6.15 15.45 -34.37
CA LEU A 12 -5.74 14.93 -33.05
C LEU A 12 -4.40 15.56 -32.62
N LEU A 13 -3.42 15.68 -33.51
CA LEU A 13 -2.16 16.38 -33.24
C LEU A 13 -2.34 17.88 -33.05
N PHE A 14 -3.25 18.52 -33.79
CA PHE A 14 -3.52 19.95 -33.66
C PHE A 14 -4.23 20.29 -32.33
N LEU A 15 -5.16 19.44 -31.87
CA LEU A 15 -5.85 19.59 -30.59
C LEU A 15 -4.89 19.45 -29.38
N THR A 16 -3.79 18.68 -29.50
CA THR A 16 -2.75 18.63 -28.46
C THR A 16 -1.95 19.92 -28.33
N ARG A 17 -1.98 20.81 -29.34
CA ARG A 17 -1.19 22.06 -29.38
C ARG A 17 -1.96 23.32 -28.95
N THR A 18 -3.30 23.28 -28.92
CA THR A 18 -4.14 24.50 -28.76
C THR A 18 -4.88 24.62 -27.43
N GLY A 19 -4.55 23.81 -26.43
CA GLY A 19 -5.21 23.91 -25.10
C GLY A 19 -6.69 23.49 -25.11
N ALA A 20 -7.16 22.84 -26.17
CA ALA A 20 -8.43 22.13 -26.16
C ALA A 20 -8.34 20.97 -25.16
N ALA A 21 -9.40 20.76 -24.38
CA ALA A 21 -9.47 19.68 -23.39
C ALA A 21 -9.14 18.33 -24.05
N ASP A 22 -8.16 17.62 -23.51
CA ASP A 22 -7.78 16.27 -23.98
C ASP A 22 -9.04 15.37 -23.99
N PRO A 23 -9.53 14.94 -25.18
CA PRO A 23 -10.77 14.19 -25.29
C PRO A 23 -10.72 12.85 -24.53
N VAL A 24 -9.52 12.27 -24.37
CA VAL A 24 -9.31 11.07 -23.56
C VAL A 24 -9.60 11.37 -22.10
N LYS A 25 -9.03 12.47 -21.59
CA LYS A 25 -9.19 12.92 -20.22
C LYS A 25 -10.66 13.24 -19.92
N GLN A 26 -11.34 13.93 -20.84
CA GLN A 26 -12.76 14.27 -20.67
C GLN A 26 -13.64 13.01 -20.55
N LEU A 27 -13.44 12.01 -21.42
CA LEU A 27 -14.18 10.74 -21.35
C LEU A 27 -13.86 9.96 -20.06
N CYS A 28 -12.59 9.94 -19.65
CA CYS A 28 -12.18 9.32 -18.39
C CYS A 28 -12.86 9.98 -17.17
N GLN A 29 -12.94 11.32 -17.15
CA GLN A 29 -13.61 12.08 -16.10
C GLN A 29 -15.12 11.85 -16.08
N GLN A 30 -15.77 11.75 -17.24
CA GLN A 30 -17.20 11.42 -17.33
C GLN A 30 -17.49 10.03 -16.79
N ARG A 31 -16.66 9.02 -17.15
CA ARG A 31 -16.75 7.68 -16.57
C ARG A 31 -16.55 7.72 -15.06
N ASP A 32 -15.54 8.44 -14.59
CA ASP A 32 -15.27 8.58 -13.16
C ASP A 32 -16.47 9.20 -12.41
N ALA A 33 -17.08 10.25 -12.96
CA ALA A 33 -18.25 10.90 -12.39
C ALA A 33 -19.48 9.99 -12.31
N TRP A 34 -19.66 9.08 -13.28
CA TRP A 34 -20.68 8.04 -13.21
C TRP A 34 -20.32 6.99 -12.14
N CYS A 35 -19.08 6.48 -12.15
CA CYS A 35 -18.58 5.49 -11.20
C CYS A 35 -18.53 6.00 -9.75
N ALA A 36 -18.41 7.32 -9.54
CA ALA A 36 -18.30 7.96 -8.23
C ALA A 36 -19.56 7.83 -7.37
N ARG A 37 -20.65 7.26 -7.89
CA ARG A 37 -21.88 6.94 -7.14
C ARG A 37 -22.21 5.45 -7.14
N LYS A 38 -21.27 4.60 -7.56
CA LYS A 38 -21.46 3.16 -7.71
C LYS A 38 -20.64 2.37 -6.69
N THR A 39 -21.18 1.21 -6.37
CA THR A 39 -20.51 0.15 -5.62
C THR A 39 -20.19 -0.98 -6.58
N PHE A 40 -18.91 -1.36 -6.61
CA PHE A 40 -18.38 -2.46 -7.42
C PHE A 40 -18.11 -3.64 -6.51
N VAL A 41 -18.69 -4.80 -6.82
CA VAL A 41 -18.50 -6.02 -6.04
C VAL A 41 -17.78 -7.05 -6.89
N TRP A 42 -16.64 -7.49 -6.39
CA TRP A 42 -15.74 -8.42 -7.05
C TRP A 42 -15.63 -9.70 -6.23
N GLN A 43 -15.65 -10.84 -6.91
CA GLN A 43 -15.06 -12.06 -6.37
C GLN A 43 -13.56 -11.99 -6.65
N ALA A 44 -12.75 -12.27 -5.64
CA ALA A 44 -11.30 -12.20 -5.72
C ALA A 44 -10.68 -13.54 -5.33
N THR A 45 -9.65 -13.94 -6.05
CA THR A 45 -8.83 -15.11 -5.72
C THR A 45 -7.37 -14.73 -5.85
N ALA A 46 -6.66 -14.74 -4.74
CA ALA A 46 -5.22 -14.51 -4.67
C ALA A 46 -4.48 -15.83 -4.50
N ASP A 47 -3.36 -15.94 -5.21
CA ASP A 47 -2.44 -17.06 -5.15
C ASP A 47 -1.01 -16.53 -5.09
N ASN A 48 -0.33 -16.81 -3.98
CA ASN A 48 1.06 -16.48 -3.77
C ASN A 48 1.88 -17.75 -3.93
N SER A 49 2.79 -17.72 -4.90
CA SER A 49 3.64 -18.85 -5.26
C SER A 49 5.11 -18.44 -5.30
N LEU A 50 5.96 -19.33 -4.82
CA LEU A 50 7.40 -19.27 -5.06
C LEU A 50 7.66 -19.65 -6.52
N GLN A 51 8.45 -18.84 -7.21
CA GLN A 51 8.92 -19.14 -8.57
C GLN A 51 10.17 -20.01 -8.46
N ILE A 52 9.97 -21.29 -8.13
CA ILE A 52 11.02 -22.32 -8.09
C ILE A 52 10.71 -23.41 -9.10
N SER A 53 11.73 -23.92 -9.79
CA SER A 53 11.56 -25.04 -10.71
C SER A 53 11.08 -26.29 -9.96
N LYS A 54 10.45 -27.23 -10.67
CA LYS A 54 10.05 -28.53 -10.08
C LYS A 54 11.22 -29.25 -9.40
N GLN A 55 12.41 -29.14 -10.00
CA GLN A 55 13.63 -29.78 -9.51
C GLN A 55 14.16 -29.11 -8.23
N GLU A 56 14.18 -27.77 -8.17
CA GLU A 56 14.53 -27.03 -6.96
C GLU A 56 13.54 -27.28 -5.84
N ARG A 57 12.24 -27.36 -6.16
CA ARG A 57 11.20 -27.70 -5.19
C ARG A 57 11.41 -29.08 -4.60
N ALA A 58 11.65 -30.10 -5.43
CA ALA A 58 11.93 -31.45 -4.96
C ALA A 58 13.20 -31.51 -4.09
N MET A 59 14.24 -30.75 -4.45
CA MET A 59 15.47 -30.64 -3.66
C MET A 59 15.22 -29.97 -2.30
N LEU A 60 14.44 -28.89 -2.27
CA LEU A 60 14.07 -28.21 -1.03
C LEU A 60 13.15 -29.09 -0.16
N GLU A 61 12.22 -29.85 -0.76
CA GLU A 61 11.34 -30.78 -0.03
C GLU A 61 12.17 -31.91 0.60
N THR A 62 13.17 -32.42 -0.13
CA THR A 62 14.14 -33.39 0.41
C THR A 62 14.96 -32.81 1.57
N ARG A 63 15.40 -31.55 1.49
CA ARG A 63 16.13 -30.85 2.58
C ARG A 63 15.24 -30.45 3.76
N ALA A 64 13.95 -30.26 3.51
CA ALA A 64 12.96 -29.98 4.55
C ALA A 64 12.70 -31.24 5.40
N MET A 65 12.66 -32.42 4.78
CA MET A 65 12.54 -33.70 5.48
C MET A 65 13.73 -34.01 6.39
N SER A 66 14.93 -33.48 6.08
CA SER A 66 16.11 -33.57 6.93
C SER A 66 16.23 -32.46 7.99
N GLY A 67 15.16 -31.68 8.21
CA GLY A 67 15.03 -30.73 9.31
C GLY A 67 15.68 -29.36 9.12
N GLY A 68 16.19 -29.05 7.92
CA GLY A 68 17.00 -27.85 7.69
C GLY A 68 16.28 -26.63 7.10
N ILE A 69 15.11 -26.79 6.46
CA ILE A 69 14.49 -25.71 5.67
C ILE A 69 12.95 -25.81 5.73
N GLN A 70 12.26 -24.71 6.05
CA GLN A 70 10.84 -24.55 5.77
C GLN A 70 10.65 -24.00 4.35
N ILE A 71 9.93 -24.72 3.50
CA ILE A 71 9.49 -24.19 2.20
C ILE A 71 8.27 -23.32 2.43
N ALA A 72 8.28 -22.08 1.94
CA ALA A 72 7.09 -21.24 2.01
C ALA A 72 5.93 -21.93 1.30
N SER A 73 4.87 -22.25 2.05
CA SER A 73 3.68 -22.89 1.50
C SER A 73 3.02 -21.96 0.50
N ARG A 74 2.59 -22.52 -0.64
CA ARG A 74 1.69 -21.82 -1.57
C ARG A 74 0.53 -21.29 -0.74
N THR A 75 0.35 -19.98 -0.77
CA THR A 75 -0.70 -19.32 0.00
C THR A 75 -1.80 -18.93 -0.96
N TRP A 76 -3.03 -19.32 -0.67
CA TRP A 76 -4.17 -18.91 -1.49
C TRP A 76 -5.27 -18.33 -0.61
N VAL A 77 -5.96 -17.33 -1.14
CA VAL A 77 -7.07 -16.62 -0.49
C VAL A 77 -8.17 -16.46 -1.52
N HIS A 78 -9.37 -16.86 -1.16
CA HIS A 78 -10.60 -16.57 -1.87
C HIS A 78 -11.45 -15.64 -1.01
N GLY A 79 -12.23 -14.79 -1.67
CA GLY A 79 -13.07 -13.86 -0.97
C GLY A 79 -13.79 -12.87 -1.88
N ARG A 80 -14.22 -11.77 -1.26
CA ARG A 80 -14.97 -10.70 -1.90
C ARG A 80 -14.29 -9.36 -1.64
N LEU A 81 -14.16 -8.55 -2.68
CA LEU A 81 -13.74 -7.16 -2.61
C LEU A 81 -14.94 -6.28 -3.01
N ALA A 82 -15.33 -5.34 -2.16
CA ALA A 82 -16.32 -4.32 -2.49
C ALA A 82 -15.70 -2.92 -2.43
N ILE A 83 -15.90 -2.14 -3.49
CA ILE A 83 -15.47 -0.75 -3.55
C ILE A 83 -16.70 0.12 -3.70
N MET A 84 -17.07 0.81 -2.63
CA MET A 84 -18.20 1.74 -2.58
C MET A 84 -17.69 3.15 -2.82
N ARG A 85 -18.30 3.88 -3.74
CA ARG A 85 -17.88 5.24 -4.07
C ARG A 85 -19.00 6.24 -3.88
N ARG A 86 -18.65 7.38 -3.28
CA ARG A 86 -19.40 8.63 -3.26
C ARG A 86 -18.45 9.78 -3.62
N PRO A 87 -18.95 10.92 -4.13
CA PRO A 87 -18.12 12.10 -4.30
C PRO A 87 -17.40 12.45 -2.99
N GLY A 88 -16.07 12.45 -3.01
CA GLY A 88 -15.24 12.78 -1.85
C GLY A 88 -14.97 11.64 -0.85
N LEU A 89 -15.58 10.45 -1.00
CA LEU A 89 -15.37 9.32 -0.09
C LEU A 89 -15.46 7.97 -0.82
N THR A 90 -14.46 7.13 -0.64
CA THR A 90 -14.44 5.75 -1.13
C THR A 90 -14.22 4.80 0.04
N TYR A 91 -14.95 3.70 0.08
CA TYR A 91 -14.75 2.63 1.04
C TYR A 91 -14.37 1.37 0.29
N VAL A 92 -13.27 0.76 0.71
CA VAL A 92 -12.79 -0.51 0.19
C VAL A 92 -12.94 -1.53 1.31
N GLU A 93 -13.71 -2.56 1.04
CA GLU A 93 -13.91 -3.70 1.92
C GLU A 93 -13.35 -4.95 1.26
N SER A 94 -12.44 -5.63 1.95
CA SER A 94 -11.97 -6.96 1.59
C SER A 94 -12.49 -7.96 2.63
N VAL A 95 -13.10 -9.06 2.18
CA VAL A 95 -13.53 -10.18 3.03
C VAL A 95 -12.87 -11.44 2.51
N HIS A 96 -12.11 -12.11 3.35
CA HIS A 96 -11.48 -13.40 3.05
C HIS A 96 -12.33 -14.51 3.67
N ASP A 97 -12.88 -15.40 2.84
CA ASP A 97 -13.82 -16.45 3.28
C ASP A 97 -13.20 -17.85 3.27
N ARG A 98 -12.21 -18.09 2.40
CA ARG A 98 -11.50 -19.36 2.29
C ARG A 98 -10.02 -19.09 2.06
N CYS A 99 -9.17 -19.62 2.93
CA CYS A 99 -7.72 -19.40 2.85
C CYS A 99 -6.95 -20.68 3.12
N SER A 100 -5.73 -20.78 2.58
CA SER A 100 -4.78 -21.84 2.94
C SER A 100 -4.30 -21.75 4.39
N HIS A 101 -4.42 -20.57 5.02
CA HIS A 101 -4.03 -20.34 6.40
C HIS A 101 -5.12 -19.59 7.19
N PRO A 102 -5.47 -20.03 8.42
CA PRO A 102 -6.54 -19.41 9.21
C PRO A 102 -6.30 -17.93 9.57
N TRP A 103 -5.05 -17.51 9.73
CA TRP A 103 -4.71 -16.13 10.10
C TRP A 103 -4.96 -15.10 8.99
N LEU A 104 -5.23 -15.57 7.76
CA LEU A 104 -5.65 -14.73 6.64
C LEU A 104 -7.17 -14.51 6.61
N ASN A 105 -7.95 -15.27 7.37
CA ASN A 105 -9.40 -15.05 7.44
C ASN A 105 -9.69 -13.73 8.13
N GLY A 106 -10.57 -12.93 7.54
CA GLY A 106 -10.92 -11.65 8.14
C GLY A 106 -11.67 -10.71 7.20
N ARG A 107 -11.95 -9.54 7.75
CA ARG A 107 -12.54 -8.41 7.04
C ARG A 107 -11.64 -7.20 7.24
N PHE A 108 -11.22 -6.59 6.15
CA PHE A 108 -10.37 -5.41 6.10
C PHE A 108 -11.15 -4.25 5.49
N GLY A 109 -10.99 -3.06 6.06
CA GLY A 109 -11.76 -1.88 5.69
C GLY A 109 -10.88 -0.64 5.60
N TYR A 110 -10.95 0.03 4.45
CA TYR A 110 -10.20 1.25 4.17
C TYR A 110 -11.15 2.36 3.73
N TRP A 111 -11.09 3.51 4.39
CA TRP A 111 -11.79 4.71 3.96
C TRP A 111 -10.83 5.68 3.31
N LEU A 112 -11.15 6.14 2.11
CA LEU A 112 -10.29 6.99 1.30
C LEU A 112 -11.07 8.27 0.97
N GLY A 113 -10.67 9.36 1.61
CA GLY A 113 -11.21 10.69 1.38
C GLY A 113 -10.34 11.52 0.45
N ARG A 114 -10.69 12.80 0.27
CA ARG A 114 -9.92 13.73 -0.57
C ARG A 114 -8.51 13.98 -0.05
N GLU A 115 -8.36 14.07 1.27
CA GLU A 115 -7.10 14.45 1.93
C GLU A 115 -6.74 13.50 3.07
N PHE A 116 -7.43 12.37 3.18
CA PHE A 116 -7.20 11.41 4.24
C PHE A 116 -7.41 9.97 3.78
N ALA A 117 -6.73 9.05 4.45
CA ALA A 117 -7.02 7.63 4.43
C ALA A 117 -7.22 7.16 5.88
N VAL A 118 -8.29 6.41 6.15
CA VAL A 118 -8.51 5.74 7.42
C VAL A 118 -8.32 4.25 7.24
N ILE A 119 -7.37 3.69 7.95
CA ILE A 119 -7.20 2.24 8.10
C ILE A 119 -7.92 1.86 9.39
N ALA A 120 -9.04 1.15 9.25
CA ALA A 120 -9.77 0.66 10.40
C ALA A 120 -8.98 -0.47 11.08
N PRO A 121 -9.06 -0.61 12.42
CA PRO A 121 -8.57 -1.80 13.07
C PRO A 121 -9.34 -3.02 12.53
N ALA A 122 -8.66 -4.16 12.37
CA ALA A 122 -9.35 -5.38 11.98
C ALA A 122 -10.26 -5.86 13.13
N ASN A 123 -11.42 -6.43 12.76
CA ASN A 123 -12.36 -7.00 13.73
C ASN A 123 -11.75 -8.17 14.52
N THR A 124 -10.79 -8.88 13.91
CA THR A 124 -10.00 -9.91 14.56
C THR A 124 -8.57 -9.37 14.68
N PRO A 125 -8.02 -9.24 15.90
CA PRO A 125 -6.63 -8.85 16.06
C PRO A 125 -5.74 -9.82 15.30
N ASN A 126 -5.02 -9.31 14.30
CA ASN A 126 -3.91 -10.01 13.69
C ASN A 126 -2.66 -9.18 13.92
N VAL A 127 -1.48 -9.80 13.87
CA VAL A 127 -0.18 -9.14 14.14
C VAL A 127 0.05 -7.92 13.23
N TYR A 128 -0.69 -7.85 12.12
CA TYR A 128 -0.53 -6.87 11.07
C TYR A 128 -1.47 -5.67 11.22
N SER A 129 -2.60 -5.78 11.93
CA SER A 129 -3.61 -4.72 12.04
C SER A 129 -3.32 -3.78 13.20
N PRO A 130 -3.46 -2.46 13.01
CA PRO A 130 -3.19 -1.52 14.08
C PRO A 130 -4.27 -1.68 15.18
N PRO A 131 -3.89 -1.59 16.47
CA PRO A 131 -4.85 -1.64 17.59
C PRO A 131 -5.77 -0.41 17.66
N SER A 132 -5.44 0.63 16.88
CA SER A 132 -6.17 1.90 16.76
C SER A 132 -6.48 2.17 15.30
N ALA A 133 -7.59 2.85 15.01
CA ALA A 133 -7.81 3.42 13.69
C ALA A 133 -6.71 4.43 13.37
N LEU A 134 -6.14 4.33 12.17
CA LEU A 134 -5.05 5.20 11.73
C LEU A 134 -5.56 6.14 10.65
N VAL A 135 -5.38 7.44 10.86
CA VAL A 135 -5.74 8.47 9.89
C VAL A 135 -4.47 9.07 9.31
N LEU A 136 -4.30 8.89 8.00
CA LEU A 136 -3.14 9.33 7.24
C LEU A 136 -3.50 10.51 6.34
N PRO A 137 -2.61 11.51 6.18
CA PRO A 137 -2.77 12.55 5.18
C PRO A 137 -2.58 11.95 3.77
N VAL A 138 -3.39 12.40 2.83
CA VAL A 138 -3.35 12.01 1.40
C VAL A 138 -3.22 13.27 0.55
N PRO A 139 -2.45 13.27 -0.54
CA PRO A 139 -2.46 14.37 -1.49
C PRO A 139 -3.85 14.55 -2.13
N GLY A 140 -4.32 15.80 -2.18
CA GLY A 140 -5.56 16.15 -2.86
C GLY A 140 -5.58 15.64 -4.31
N ASP A 141 -6.69 15.01 -4.69
CA ASP A 141 -6.98 14.54 -6.04
C ASP A 141 -6.14 13.35 -6.56
N ALA A 142 -5.35 12.72 -5.69
CA ALA A 142 -4.58 11.52 -6.03
C ALA A 142 -5.45 10.29 -6.34
N LEU A 143 -4.95 9.46 -7.24
CA LEU A 143 -5.34 8.08 -7.44
C LEU A 143 -4.49 7.21 -6.51
N TYR A 144 -5.12 6.58 -5.53
CA TYR A 144 -4.42 5.66 -4.62
C TYR A 144 -4.00 4.39 -5.39
N TRP A 145 -2.84 3.85 -5.07
CA TRP A 145 -2.36 2.57 -5.61
C TRP A 145 -1.67 1.75 -4.53
N ASP A 146 -1.86 0.43 -4.50
CA ASP A 146 -1.10 -0.47 -3.62
C ASP A 146 -1.30 -0.25 -2.11
N ILE A 147 -2.50 -0.51 -1.60
CA ILE A 147 -2.73 -0.55 -0.14
C ILE A 147 -1.89 -1.71 0.43
N ASP A 148 -0.87 -1.40 1.25
CA ASP A 148 0.22 -2.33 1.62
C ASP A 148 -0.25 -3.61 2.34
N GLN A 149 0.48 -4.70 2.09
CA GLN A 149 0.40 -6.00 2.77
C GLN A 149 0.78 -5.95 4.25
N ALA A 150 1.38 -4.85 4.73
CA ALA A 150 1.72 -4.67 6.14
C ALA A 150 0.53 -4.93 7.10
N PHE A 151 -0.71 -4.90 6.58
CA PHE A 151 -1.95 -5.19 7.31
C PHE A 151 -2.51 -6.61 7.10
N GLY A 152 -1.82 -7.47 6.34
CA GLY A 152 -2.22 -8.85 6.07
C GLY A 152 -3.36 -9.03 5.07
N ASP A 153 -3.80 -7.95 4.40
CA ASP A 153 -4.81 -8.04 3.33
C ASP A 153 -4.16 -8.56 2.03
N ALA A 154 -4.73 -9.63 1.47
CA ALA A 154 -4.21 -10.30 0.28
C ALA A 154 -4.75 -9.71 -1.03
N PHE A 155 -5.82 -8.91 -0.99
CA PHE A 155 -6.43 -8.26 -2.15
C PHE A 155 -6.07 -6.76 -2.26
N ALA A 156 -5.70 -6.14 -1.14
CA ALA A 156 -5.17 -4.78 -1.07
C ALA A 156 -3.90 -4.51 -1.92
N PRO A 157 -2.86 -5.38 -1.91
CA PRO A 157 -1.63 -5.14 -2.66
C PRO A 157 -1.86 -4.99 -4.15
N GLY A 158 -1.21 -3.98 -4.72
CA GLY A 158 -1.28 -3.61 -6.12
C GLY A 158 -2.58 -2.94 -6.54
N MET A 159 -3.63 -2.86 -5.69
CA MET A 159 -4.96 -2.38 -6.09
C MET A 159 -4.89 -1.07 -6.89
N HIS A 160 -5.40 -1.11 -8.13
CA HIS A 160 -5.49 0.06 -8.99
C HIS A 160 -6.97 0.44 -9.22
N PRO A 161 -7.47 1.53 -8.62
CA PRO A 161 -8.90 1.85 -8.60
C PRO A 161 -9.49 2.17 -9.98
N ALA A 162 -8.67 2.55 -10.97
CA ALA A 162 -9.17 2.73 -12.33
C ALA A 162 -9.70 1.42 -12.93
N PHE A 163 -9.12 0.29 -12.53
CA PHE A 163 -9.52 -1.05 -12.99
C PHE A 163 -10.67 -1.59 -12.15
N LEU A 164 -10.63 -1.41 -10.83
CA LEU A 164 -11.60 -2.03 -9.91
C LEU A 164 -12.83 -1.16 -9.60
N ALA A 165 -12.75 0.15 -9.86
CA ALA A 165 -13.80 1.09 -9.47
C ALA A 165 -14.03 2.24 -10.47
N GLY A 166 -13.48 2.08 -11.69
CA GLY A 166 -13.70 3.00 -12.81
C GLY A 166 -13.26 4.45 -12.57
N THR A 167 -12.34 4.68 -11.63
CA THR A 167 -11.76 6.02 -11.44
C THR A 167 -11.04 6.49 -12.70
N ASP A 168 -10.87 7.80 -12.85
CA ASP A 168 -10.07 8.35 -13.95
C ASP A 168 -8.61 7.83 -13.86
N PRO A 169 -8.15 7.03 -14.85
CA PRO A 169 -6.80 6.47 -14.86
C PRO A 169 -5.70 7.53 -15.00
N LEU A 170 -6.03 8.73 -15.47
CA LEU A 170 -5.10 9.83 -15.73
C LEU A 170 -5.04 10.85 -14.59
N ARG A 171 -5.74 10.60 -13.47
CA ARG A 171 -5.56 11.38 -12.24
C ARG A 171 -4.12 11.29 -11.75
N THR A 172 -3.73 12.28 -10.94
CA THR A 172 -2.43 12.29 -10.28
C THR A 172 -2.22 10.96 -9.59
N PHE A 173 -1.22 10.21 -10.02
CA PHE A 173 -0.96 8.89 -9.47
C PHE A 173 -0.21 9.06 -8.16
N SER A 174 -0.72 8.45 -7.09
CA SER A 174 -0.01 8.42 -5.82
C SER A 174 -0.01 7.00 -5.24
N PRO A 175 1.15 6.31 -5.28
CA PRO A 175 1.32 5.07 -4.53
C PRO A 175 0.92 5.33 -3.09
N PHE A 176 -0.03 4.55 -2.60
CA PHE A 176 -0.37 4.37 -1.21
C PHE A 176 0.21 3.06 -0.68
N ARG A 177 1.48 2.77 -1.00
CA ARG A 177 2.22 1.91 -0.08
C ARG A 177 2.16 2.63 1.24
N VAL A 178 1.67 1.97 2.29
CA VAL A 178 1.28 2.55 3.58
C VAL A 178 2.36 3.45 4.16
N PHE A 179 3.60 3.30 3.69
CA PHE A 179 4.73 4.11 4.07
C PHE A 179 5.16 5.19 3.06
N LYS A 180 4.85 5.13 1.76
CA LYS A 180 5.41 6.08 0.78
C LYS A 180 4.38 6.60 -0.20
N TRP A 181 4.07 7.88 -0.08
CA TRP A 181 3.38 8.65 -1.12
C TRP A 181 4.37 9.18 -2.14
N ARG A 182 3.98 9.24 -3.41
CA ARG A 182 4.74 9.97 -4.44
C ARG A 182 3.78 10.63 -5.38
N ARG A 183 3.95 11.93 -5.64
CA ARG A 183 3.13 12.60 -6.64
C ARG A 183 3.73 12.36 -8.01
N ALA A 184 2.92 11.85 -8.92
CA ALA A 184 3.34 11.59 -10.29
C ALA A 184 2.25 11.96 -11.29
N ALA A 185 2.66 12.24 -12.52
CA ALA A 185 1.76 12.61 -13.60
C ALA A 185 1.85 11.61 -14.75
N TRP A 186 0.72 11.34 -15.39
CA TRP A 186 0.67 10.56 -16.62
C TRP A 186 0.92 11.47 -17.81
N VAL A 187 1.94 11.14 -18.61
CA VAL A 187 2.26 11.84 -19.86
C VAL A 187 1.93 10.95 -21.05
N PRO A 188 1.36 11.50 -22.14
CA PRO A 188 1.13 10.74 -23.36
C PRO A 188 2.44 10.16 -23.89
N ALA A 189 2.46 8.85 -24.17
CA ALA A 189 3.61 8.14 -24.73
C ALA A 189 3.40 7.72 -26.19
N GLY A 190 2.19 7.89 -26.71
CA GLY A 190 1.82 7.59 -28.10
C GLY A 190 0.62 6.66 -28.19
N THR A 191 0.44 6.05 -29.37
CA THR A 191 -0.64 5.10 -29.65
C THR A 191 -0.09 3.78 -30.16
N MET A 192 -0.67 2.67 -29.73
CA MET A 192 -0.37 1.33 -30.24
C MET A 192 -1.65 0.70 -30.81
N GLY A 193 -1.84 0.82 -32.12
CA GLY A 193 -3.12 0.51 -32.75
C GLY A 193 -4.22 1.42 -32.20
N ALA A 194 -5.30 0.85 -31.67
CA ALA A 194 -6.39 1.60 -31.04
C ALA A 194 -6.11 2.01 -29.57
N LEU A 195 -4.95 1.64 -29.03
CA LEU A 195 -4.61 1.92 -27.64
C LEU A 195 -3.94 3.29 -27.51
N ALA A 196 -4.45 4.14 -26.63
CA ALA A 196 -3.74 5.32 -26.13
C ALA A 196 -2.88 4.92 -24.94
N VAL A 197 -1.57 5.18 -25.03
CA VAL A 197 -0.59 4.76 -24.03
C VAL A 197 -0.06 5.98 -23.29
N TYR A 198 -0.05 5.91 -21.97
CA TYR A 198 0.49 6.94 -21.09
C TYR A 198 1.58 6.34 -20.21
N ARG A 199 2.63 7.11 -19.97
CA ARG A 199 3.73 6.73 -19.07
C ARG A 199 3.77 7.65 -17.88
N LEU A 200 4.20 7.10 -16.76
CA LEU A 200 4.38 7.86 -15.54
C LEU A 200 5.62 8.73 -15.64
N SER A 201 5.51 9.99 -15.23
CA SER A 201 6.59 10.95 -15.16
C SER A 201 6.72 11.52 -13.75
N GLY A 202 7.94 11.96 -13.40
CA GLY A 202 8.24 12.61 -12.12
C GLY A 202 8.67 11.66 -10.98
N VAL A 203 8.81 10.35 -11.24
CA VAL A 203 9.28 9.38 -10.23
C VAL A 203 10.42 8.53 -10.81
N PRO A 204 11.70 8.88 -10.57
CA PRO A 204 12.84 8.22 -11.22
C PRO A 204 12.97 6.73 -10.94
N THR A 205 12.52 6.26 -9.77
CA THR A 205 12.67 4.86 -9.36
C THR A 205 11.48 3.97 -9.74
N LEU A 206 10.40 4.56 -10.28
CA LEU A 206 9.17 3.86 -10.63
C LEU A 206 8.85 4.06 -12.10
N HIS A 207 9.01 3.01 -12.89
CA HIS A 207 8.58 3.01 -14.28
C HIS A 207 7.16 2.46 -14.35
N ALA A 208 6.20 3.25 -14.81
CA ALA A 208 4.84 2.78 -15.00
C ALA A 208 4.24 3.21 -16.34
N GLU A 209 3.37 2.38 -16.88
CA GLU A 209 2.65 2.56 -18.14
C GLU A 209 1.21 2.11 -17.98
N ILE A 210 0.27 2.87 -18.55
CA ILE A 210 -1.14 2.50 -18.65
C ILE A 210 -1.61 2.63 -20.09
N ALA A 211 -2.41 1.66 -20.54
CA ALA A 211 -3.02 1.68 -21.86
C ALA A 211 -4.54 1.69 -21.78
N LEU A 212 -5.14 2.56 -22.59
CA LEU A 212 -6.57 2.80 -22.68
C LEU A 212 -7.07 2.49 -24.09
N ASP A 213 -8.20 1.81 -24.22
CA ASP A 213 -8.74 1.40 -25.52
C ASP A 213 -9.68 2.44 -26.13
N GLY A 214 -9.26 3.06 -27.23
CA GLY A 214 -10.05 4.07 -27.95
C GLY A 214 -11.37 3.53 -28.51
N THR A 215 -11.49 2.23 -28.80
CA THR A 215 -12.74 1.61 -29.26
C THR A 215 -13.74 1.35 -28.13
N ARG A 216 -13.26 1.39 -26.88
CA ARG A 216 -14.06 1.15 -25.67
C ARG A 216 -14.13 2.40 -24.79
N GLN A 217 -14.25 3.58 -25.41
CA GLN A 217 -14.34 4.87 -24.70
C GLN A 217 -13.18 5.06 -23.69
N TYR A 218 -11.97 4.67 -24.10
CA TYR A 218 -10.75 4.73 -23.31
C TYR A 218 -10.87 3.97 -21.97
N ALA A 219 -11.55 2.83 -21.97
CA ALA A 219 -11.53 1.87 -20.86
C ALA A 219 -10.09 1.34 -20.64
N PRO A 220 -9.66 1.13 -19.39
CA PRO A 220 -8.33 0.62 -19.11
C PRO A 220 -8.17 -0.81 -19.66
N VAL A 221 -6.99 -1.10 -20.19
CA VAL A 221 -6.63 -2.41 -20.77
C VAL A 221 -5.55 -3.08 -19.95
N TYR A 222 -4.45 -2.37 -19.72
CA TYR A 222 -3.41 -2.84 -18.85
C TYR A 222 -2.75 -1.67 -18.13
N PHE A 223 -2.17 -1.98 -16.98
CA PHE A 223 -1.25 -1.13 -16.26
C PHE A 223 -0.04 -1.99 -15.89
N ARG A 224 1.15 -1.43 -16.05
CA ARG A 224 2.40 -2.08 -15.67
C ARG A 224 3.22 -1.10 -14.88
N ALA A 225 3.75 -1.54 -13.75
CA ALA A 225 4.66 -0.77 -12.93
C ALA A 225 5.84 -1.64 -12.51
N GLN A 226 7.01 -1.01 -12.43
CA GLN A 226 8.23 -1.64 -11.94
C GLN A 226 9.00 -0.64 -11.08
N GLU A 227 9.29 -1.05 -9.84
CA GLU A 227 10.22 -0.38 -8.95
C GLU A 227 11.29 -1.39 -8.52
N GLN A 228 12.53 -1.16 -8.96
CA GLN A 228 13.64 -2.10 -8.78
C GLN A 228 13.29 -3.50 -9.33
N ALA A 229 13.39 -4.54 -8.49
CA ALA A 229 13.01 -5.91 -8.83
C ALA A 229 11.48 -6.14 -8.77
N TYR A 230 10.74 -5.31 -8.03
CA TYR A 230 9.31 -5.51 -7.83
C TYR A 230 8.52 -5.01 -9.04
N ARG A 231 7.74 -5.91 -9.63
CA ARG A 231 6.85 -5.67 -10.76
C ARG A 231 5.40 -5.81 -10.33
N THR A 232 4.53 -5.01 -10.92
CA THR A 232 3.07 -5.11 -10.82
C THR A 232 2.47 -4.98 -12.22
N GLU A 233 1.58 -5.88 -12.60
CA GLU A 233 0.87 -5.86 -13.87
C GLU A 233 -0.61 -6.13 -13.67
N TYR A 234 -1.45 -5.18 -14.07
CA TYR A 234 -2.88 -5.34 -14.23
C TYR A 234 -3.18 -5.58 -15.69
N ARG A 235 -3.97 -6.61 -15.98
CA ARG A 235 -4.46 -6.88 -17.33
C ARG A 235 -5.93 -7.22 -17.31
N VAL A 236 -6.73 -6.46 -18.06
CA VAL A 236 -8.13 -6.77 -18.29
C VAL A 236 -8.23 -7.90 -19.31
N GLN A 237 -8.93 -8.97 -18.95
CA GLN A 237 -9.20 -10.12 -19.83
C GLN A 237 -10.57 -9.98 -20.50
N GLU A 238 -11.54 -9.38 -19.80
CA GLU A 238 -12.91 -9.25 -20.28
C GLU A 238 -13.48 -7.88 -19.89
N TRP A 239 -14.32 -7.32 -20.77
CA TRP A 239 -15.09 -6.11 -20.52
C TRP A 239 -16.57 -6.39 -20.68
N LYS A 240 -17.41 -5.64 -19.95
CA LYS A 240 -18.87 -5.64 -20.09
C LYS A 240 -19.37 -4.20 -20.16
N ARG A 241 -20.51 -3.98 -20.83
CA ARG A 241 -21.17 -2.68 -20.85
C ARG A 241 -22.17 -2.56 -19.70
N TYR A 242 -22.14 -1.42 -19.01
CA TYR A 242 -23.08 -1.05 -17.96
C TYR A 242 -23.48 0.41 -18.15
N ASP A 243 -24.78 0.70 -18.27
CA ASP A 243 -25.33 2.05 -18.47
C ASP A 243 -24.56 2.85 -19.54
N GLY A 244 -24.20 2.19 -20.65
CA GLY A 244 -23.46 2.79 -21.77
C GLY A 244 -21.93 2.77 -21.65
N TRP A 245 -21.37 2.52 -20.46
CA TRP A 245 -19.93 2.51 -20.18
C TRP A 245 -19.30 1.12 -20.27
N TRP A 246 -18.08 1.04 -20.80
CA TRP A 246 -17.26 -0.17 -20.75
C TRP A 246 -16.52 -0.29 -19.42
N MET A 247 -16.78 -1.38 -18.71
CA MET A 247 -16.15 -1.70 -17.43
C MET A 247 -15.36 -3.01 -17.54
N PRO A 248 -14.17 -3.10 -16.92
CA PRO A 248 -13.51 -4.38 -16.73
C PRO A 248 -14.43 -5.36 -16.00
N ALA A 249 -14.55 -6.58 -16.50
CA ALA A 249 -15.35 -7.66 -15.92
C ALA A 249 -14.49 -8.79 -15.35
N ARG A 250 -13.30 -8.99 -15.92
CA ARG A 250 -12.30 -9.93 -15.43
C ARG A 250 -10.92 -9.31 -15.53
N ILE A 251 -10.18 -9.28 -14.42
CA ILE A 251 -8.85 -8.71 -14.34
C ILE A 251 -7.91 -9.73 -13.71
N VAL A 252 -6.70 -9.81 -14.25
CA VAL A 252 -5.59 -10.50 -13.60
C VAL A 252 -4.56 -9.45 -13.18
N CYS A 253 -4.27 -9.43 -11.90
CA CYS A 253 -3.17 -8.69 -11.30
C CYS A 253 -2.04 -9.67 -11.00
N GLN A 254 -0.82 -9.34 -11.39
CA GLN A 254 0.37 -10.09 -11.02
C GLN A 254 1.36 -9.14 -10.35
N THR A 255 1.83 -9.48 -9.16
CA THR A 255 2.88 -8.74 -8.46
C THR A 255 3.98 -9.67 -7.99
N GLY A 256 5.21 -9.18 -7.89
CA GLY A 256 6.33 -10.01 -7.45
C GLY A 256 7.68 -9.41 -7.75
N ASP A 257 8.73 -10.02 -7.22
CA ASP A 257 10.12 -9.56 -7.32
C ASP A 257 11.03 -10.49 -8.15
N GLY A 258 10.41 -11.45 -8.85
CA GLY A 258 11.10 -12.50 -9.61
C GLY A 258 11.37 -13.78 -8.80
N SER A 259 11.41 -13.71 -7.47
CA SER A 259 11.50 -14.88 -6.59
C SER A 259 10.13 -15.39 -6.15
N THR A 260 9.21 -14.45 -5.96
CA THR A 260 7.82 -14.70 -5.61
C THR A 260 6.90 -14.07 -6.64
N THR A 261 5.75 -14.67 -6.86
CA THR A 261 4.67 -14.05 -7.63
C THR A 261 3.35 -14.25 -6.93
N SER A 262 2.71 -13.14 -6.63
CA SER A 262 1.31 -13.06 -6.29
C SER A 262 0.50 -12.88 -7.56
N THR A 263 -0.52 -13.70 -7.76
CA THR A 263 -1.53 -13.49 -8.80
C THR A 263 -2.86 -13.30 -8.12
N VAL A 264 -3.54 -12.19 -8.40
CA VAL A 264 -4.90 -11.94 -7.95
C VAL A 264 -5.82 -11.85 -9.16
N VAL A 265 -6.84 -12.70 -9.20
CA VAL A 265 -7.87 -12.68 -10.21
C VAL A 265 -9.12 -12.03 -9.63
N TYR A 266 -9.60 -10.97 -10.28
CA TYR A 266 -10.84 -10.28 -9.94
C TYR A 266 -11.91 -10.58 -10.99
N VAL A 267 -13.09 -10.98 -10.54
CA VAL A 267 -14.28 -11.18 -11.38
C VAL A 267 -15.38 -10.27 -10.87
N LEU A 268 -15.85 -9.35 -11.73
CA LEU A 268 -16.91 -8.42 -11.39
C LEU A 268 -18.23 -9.18 -11.33
N THR A 269 -18.86 -9.15 -10.16
CA THR A 269 -20.13 -9.82 -9.91
C THR A 269 -21.31 -8.85 -9.94
N GLN A 270 -21.11 -7.61 -9.49
CA GLN A 270 -22.19 -6.63 -9.39
C GLN A 270 -21.67 -5.19 -9.50
N ILE A 271 -22.45 -4.34 -10.18
CA ILE A 271 -22.39 -2.88 -10.03
C ILE A 271 -23.77 -2.44 -9.55
N ARG A 272 -23.82 -1.63 -8.49
CA ARG A 272 -25.07 -1.07 -7.94
C ARG A 272 -24.85 0.37 -7.48
N ASP A 273 -25.92 1.10 -7.20
CA ASP A 273 -25.78 2.43 -6.60
C ASP A 273 -25.23 2.32 -5.18
N SER A 274 -24.33 3.24 -4.83
CA SER A 274 -23.82 3.37 -3.46
C SER A 274 -24.87 3.99 -2.56
N PRO A 275 -24.93 3.60 -1.27
CA PRO A 275 -25.80 4.22 -0.28
C PRO A 275 -25.61 5.74 -0.24
N ALA A 276 -26.71 6.48 -0.12
CA ALA A 276 -26.69 7.95 -0.11
C ALA A 276 -26.06 8.51 1.19
N ASP A 277 -26.17 7.76 2.27
CA ASP A 277 -25.76 8.05 3.64
C ASP A 277 -24.36 7.52 3.99
N MET A 278 -23.54 7.19 2.99
CA MET A 278 -22.18 6.67 3.21
C MET A 278 -21.31 7.67 4.01
N HIS A 279 -20.83 7.22 5.16
CA HIS A 279 -19.93 7.94 6.06
C HIS A 279 -18.94 6.96 6.70
N ILE A 280 -17.86 7.45 7.31
CA ILE A 280 -16.88 6.58 7.99
C ILE A 280 -17.56 5.91 9.18
N ILE A 281 -17.58 4.58 9.19
CA ILE A 281 -18.17 3.79 10.27
C ILE A 281 -17.05 3.14 11.08
N LEU A 282 -16.91 3.58 12.33
CA LEU A 282 -16.08 2.97 13.38
C LEU A 282 -16.92 2.89 14.67
N PRO A 283 -16.75 1.86 15.51
CA PRO A 283 -17.41 1.80 16.82
C PRO A 283 -17.14 3.06 17.64
N SER A 284 -18.15 3.54 18.36
CA SER A 284 -17.97 4.68 19.29
C SER A 284 -16.87 4.36 20.30
N GLY A 285 -15.98 5.33 20.57
CA GLY A 285 -14.86 5.14 21.47
C GLY A 285 -13.64 4.43 20.86
N THR A 286 -13.68 4.02 19.59
CA THR A 286 -12.51 3.44 18.90
C THR A 286 -11.30 4.38 19.03
N PRO A 287 -10.14 3.92 19.53
CA PRO A 287 -8.94 4.75 19.59
C PRO A 287 -8.49 5.15 18.19
N VAL A 288 -8.19 6.43 18.00
CA VAL A 288 -7.72 6.99 16.74
C VAL A 288 -6.31 7.57 16.90
N LYS A 289 -5.42 7.27 15.96
CA LYS A 289 -4.13 7.94 15.77
C LYS A 289 -4.17 8.75 14.48
N ASP A 290 -4.10 10.06 14.60
CA ASP A 290 -4.26 11.00 13.49
C ASP A 290 -2.97 11.73 13.16
N LEU A 291 -2.52 11.54 11.93
CA LEU A 291 -1.28 12.08 11.38
C LEU A 291 -1.54 13.19 10.36
N ARG A 292 -2.78 13.65 10.18
CA ARG A 292 -3.12 14.65 9.14
C ARG A 292 -2.47 16.02 9.34
N HIS A 293 -1.94 16.29 10.53
CA HIS A 293 -1.14 17.48 10.80
C HIS A 293 0.25 17.43 10.12
N ILE A 294 0.72 16.24 9.74
CA ILE A 294 1.96 16.04 8.99
C ILE A 294 1.66 16.26 7.51
N PRO A 295 2.49 17.04 6.77
CA PRO A 295 2.35 17.16 5.32
C PRO A 295 2.47 15.79 4.63
N PRO A 296 1.61 15.45 3.64
CA PRO A 296 1.75 14.22 2.85
C PRO A 296 3.16 14.04 2.27
N GLU A 297 3.84 15.14 1.91
CA GLU A 297 5.19 15.18 1.36
C GLU A 297 6.26 14.74 2.36
N THR A 298 6.04 15.00 3.66
CA THR A 298 6.93 14.50 4.69
C THR A 298 6.83 12.99 4.81
N ILE A 299 5.59 12.45 4.81
CA ILE A 299 5.35 11.00 4.82
C ILE A 299 5.95 10.34 3.57
N ALA A 300 5.78 10.98 2.41
CA ALA A 300 6.36 10.56 1.14
C ALA A 300 7.89 10.36 1.20
N ALA A 301 8.59 11.34 1.78
CA ALA A 301 10.04 11.35 1.82
C ALA A 301 10.61 10.37 2.84
N THR A 302 10.02 10.30 4.05
CA THR A 302 10.62 9.56 5.16
C THR A 302 10.15 8.12 5.23
N GLY A 303 8.92 7.81 4.82
CA GLY A 303 8.32 6.53 5.20
C GLY A 303 7.51 6.67 6.49
N LEU A 304 6.24 6.26 6.52
CA LEU A 304 5.41 6.32 7.74
C LEU A 304 6.01 5.58 8.96
N LEU A 305 6.82 4.52 8.77
CA LEU A 305 7.56 3.83 9.87
C LEU A 305 8.70 4.67 10.47
N PHE A 306 9.21 5.64 9.71
CA PHE A 306 10.33 6.50 10.12
C PHE A 306 9.85 7.89 10.54
N ILE A 307 8.54 8.10 10.63
CA ILE A 307 7.97 9.33 11.17
C ILE A 307 8.19 9.35 12.67
N GLN A 308 9.15 10.17 13.09
CA GLN A 308 9.42 10.49 14.50
C GLN A 308 8.48 11.58 15.03
N GLN A 309 7.63 12.16 14.18
CA GLN A 309 6.70 13.18 14.58
C GLN A 309 5.55 12.58 15.39
N PRO A 310 5.11 13.26 16.45
CA PRO A 310 4.06 12.79 17.35
C PRO A 310 2.72 12.74 16.64
N ALA A 311 1.90 11.73 16.92
CA ALA A 311 0.52 11.67 16.44
C ALA A 311 -0.43 12.40 17.38
N TYR A 312 -1.61 12.80 16.91
CA TYR A 312 -2.71 13.18 17.80
C TYR A 312 -3.61 11.98 18.04
N THR A 313 -3.92 11.74 19.31
CA THR A 313 -4.78 10.64 19.74
C THR A 313 -6.10 11.14 20.29
N TYR A 314 -7.20 10.50 19.89
CA TYR A 314 -8.53 10.78 20.41
C TYR A 314 -9.43 9.54 20.29
N SER A 315 -10.59 9.58 20.93
CA SER A 315 -11.62 8.55 20.80
C SER A 315 -12.59 8.92 19.69
N TRP A 316 -12.95 7.95 18.84
CA TRP A 316 -13.89 8.18 17.75
C TRP A 316 -15.27 8.61 18.26
N ALA A 317 -15.72 9.79 17.81
CA ALA A 317 -16.97 10.42 18.21
C ALA A 317 -18.07 10.37 17.13
N GLY A 318 -17.92 9.50 16.12
CA GLY A 318 -18.88 9.37 15.01
C GLY A 318 -18.51 10.14 13.74
N SER A 319 -17.56 11.07 13.82
CA SER A 319 -17.05 11.81 12.66
C SER A 319 -15.58 12.13 12.80
N LEU A 320 -14.90 12.25 11.65
CA LEU A 320 -13.52 12.71 11.60
C LEU A 320 -13.49 14.23 11.87
N PRO A 321 -12.71 14.73 12.84
CA PRO A 321 -12.59 16.17 13.06
C PRO A 321 -11.97 16.85 11.84
N GLN A 322 -12.27 18.14 11.67
CA GLN A 322 -11.56 18.98 10.69
C GLN A 322 -10.06 18.97 11.00
N LYS A 323 -9.22 19.03 9.97
CA LYS A 323 -7.77 18.88 10.08
C LYS A 323 -7.17 19.92 11.03
N GLU A 324 -7.68 21.15 10.99
CA GLU A 324 -7.26 22.29 11.79
C GLU A 324 -7.66 22.14 13.27
N ALA A 325 -8.71 21.38 13.55
CA ALA A 325 -9.22 21.13 14.90
C ALA A 325 -8.53 19.94 15.58
N VAL A 326 -7.77 19.12 14.85
CA VAL A 326 -7.09 17.92 15.39
C VAL A 326 -6.25 18.24 16.63
N PRO A 327 -5.44 19.34 16.67
CA PRO A 327 -4.66 19.67 17.87
C PRO A 327 -5.49 20.07 19.10
N ALA A 328 -6.72 20.54 18.90
CA ALA A 328 -7.60 20.96 19.99
C ALA A 328 -8.41 19.81 20.60
N VAL A 329 -8.76 18.80 19.78
CA VAL A 329 -9.56 17.64 20.22
C VAL A 329 -8.72 16.41 20.58
N GLY A 330 -7.45 16.39 20.15
CA GLY A 330 -6.54 15.27 20.35
C GLY A 330 -5.46 15.56 21.38
N THR A 331 -4.97 14.51 22.03
CA THR A 331 -3.76 14.58 22.85
C THR A 331 -2.56 14.17 22.01
N LYS A 332 -1.52 14.99 22.03
CA LYS A 332 -0.25 14.71 21.36
C LYS A 332 0.41 13.51 22.04
N SER A 333 0.51 12.39 21.33
CA SER A 333 1.15 11.16 21.79
C SER A 333 2.48 10.95 21.10
N GLY A 334 3.30 10.00 21.57
CA GLY A 334 4.50 9.55 20.87
C GLY A 334 4.25 9.10 19.41
N PRO A 335 5.29 8.67 18.69
CA PRO A 335 5.17 8.30 17.27
C PRO A 335 4.06 7.26 17.06
N ALA A 336 3.32 7.39 15.96
CA ALA A 336 2.16 6.54 15.67
C ALA A 336 2.53 5.06 15.60
N PHE A 337 3.77 4.77 15.21
CA PHE A 337 4.33 3.44 15.09
C PHE A 337 5.53 3.32 16.01
N ILE A 338 5.54 2.26 16.80
CA ILE A 338 6.77 1.71 17.34
C ILE A 338 7.19 0.68 16.29
N ILE A 339 8.38 0.83 15.70
CA ILE A 339 9.00 -0.29 15.00
C ILE A 339 9.14 -1.36 16.09
N LEU A 340 8.28 -2.38 16.06
CA LEU A 340 8.66 -3.68 16.58
C LEU A 340 9.89 -4.01 15.76
N ASP A 341 11.06 -3.79 16.35
CA ASP A 341 12.24 -4.51 15.91
C ASP A 341 11.79 -5.96 15.72
N ALA A 342 12.27 -6.57 14.63
CA ALA A 342 12.16 -8.01 14.37
C ALA A 342 12.11 -8.77 15.70
N PRO A 343 11.19 -9.75 15.86
CA PRO A 343 10.74 -10.26 17.15
C PRO A 343 11.88 -10.24 18.13
N ASP A 344 11.71 -9.58 19.27
CA ASP A 344 12.67 -9.57 20.37
C ASP A 344 13.27 -10.99 20.52
N GLN A 345 14.33 -11.29 19.77
CA GLN A 345 15.45 -12.00 20.32
C GLN A 345 15.72 -11.18 21.55
N PRO A 346 15.62 -11.77 22.75
CA PRO A 346 15.71 -11.02 23.99
C PRO A 346 16.91 -10.11 23.81
N ARG A 347 16.63 -8.81 23.64
CA ARG A 347 17.64 -7.78 23.80
C ARG A 347 17.97 -7.97 25.26
N GLN A 348 18.99 -8.79 25.50
CA GLN A 348 19.83 -8.66 26.65
C GLN A 348 19.93 -7.17 26.84
N ALA A 349 19.38 -6.70 27.95
CA ALA A 349 19.56 -5.34 28.36
C ALA A 349 21.04 -5.06 28.08
N GLN A 350 21.31 -4.19 27.11
CA GLN A 350 22.51 -3.38 27.15
C GLN A 350 22.29 -2.48 28.37
N SER A 351 22.38 -3.11 29.55
CA SER A 351 23.21 -2.59 30.62
C SER A 351 24.39 -2.00 29.89
N SER A 352 24.49 -0.68 29.93
CA SER A 352 25.77 0.00 29.83
C SER A 352 26.72 -0.82 30.67
N SER A 353 27.47 -1.73 30.03
CA SER A 353 28.40 -2.63 30.68
C SER A 353 29.50 -1.72 31.16
N SER A 354 29.27 -1.24 32.37
CA SER A 354 30.06 -0.24 33.04
C SER A 354 31.47 -0.77 33.05
N VAL A 355 32.36 -0.09 32.35
CA VAL A 355 33.81 -0.37 32.28
C VAL A 355 34.42 -0.54 33.68
N TRP A 356 33.71 -0.06 34.71
CA TRP A 356 33.90 -0.34 36.13
C TRP A 356 34.14 -1.81 36.51
N TRP A 357 33.51 -2.81 35.86
CA TRP A 357 33.75 -4.22 36.21
C TRP A 357 35.14 -4.73 35.81
N LEU A 358 35.81 -4.09 34.85
CA LEU A 358 37.22 -4.35 34.52
C LEU A 358 38.17 -3.45 35.33
N VAL A 359 37.76 -2.21 35.60
CA VAL A 359 38.57 -1.22 36.34
C VAL A 359 38.75 -1.58 37.81
N VAL A 360 37.70 -2.08 38.49
CA VAL A 360 37.76 -2.44 39.92
C VAL A 360 38.75 -3.58 40.22
N PRO A 361 38.74 -4.72 39.50
CA PRO A 361 39.73 -5.78 39.73
C PRO A 361 41.15 -5.33 39.39
N LEU A 362 41.34 -4.53 38.34
CA LEU A 362 42.67 -3.98 37.99
C LEU A 362 43.20 -3.01 39.06
N LEU A 363 42.34 -2.17 39.65
CA LEU A 363 42.70 -1.29 40.77
C LEU A 363 43.04 -2.08 42.04
N LEU A 364 42.29 -3.14 42.35
CA LEU A 364 42.59 -4.01 43.49
C LEU A 364 43.91 -4.77 43.32
N ILE A 365 44.21 -5.25 42.11
CA ILE A 365 45.50 -5.87 41.78
C ILE A 365 46.63 -4.84 41.91
N ALA A 366 46.45 -3.61 41.42
CA ALA A 366 47.46 -2.55 41.53
C ALA A 366 47.70 -2.12 42.99
N ILE A 367 46.65 -1.98 43.79
CA ILE A 367 46.74 -1.67 45.23
C ILE A 367 47.42 -2.82 45.98
N GLY A 368 47.05 -4.08 45.67
CA GLY A 368 47.67 -5.26 46.25
C GLY A 368 49.16 -5.38 45.90
N ALA A 369 49.53 -5.13 44.65
CA ALA A 369 50.93 -5.12 44.20
C ALA A 369 51.73 -3.98 44.86
N PHE A 370 51.13 -2.79 45.01
CA PHE A 370 51.75 -1.67 45.70
C PHE A 370 51.98 -1.96 47.19
N TRP A 371 50.99 -2.54 47.88
CA TRP A 371 51.14 -2.94 49.28
C TRP A 371 52.15 -4.06 49.47
N TYR A 372 52.15 -5.08 48.61
CA TYR A 372 53.14 -6.15 48.64
C TYR A 372 54.56 -5.60 48.43
N TRP A 373 54.75 -4.69 47.47
CA TRP A 373 56.04 -4.03 47.25
C TRP A 373 56.47 -3.18 48.46
N ARG A 374 55.53 -2.47 49.11
CA ARG A 374 55.82 -1.64 50.28
C ARG A 374 56.17 -2.46 51.52
N VAL A 375 55.48 -3.58 51.76
CA VAL A 375 55.79 -4.51 52.87
C VAL A 375 57.16 -5.15 52.64
N ARG A 376 57.46 -5.57 51.41
CA ARG A 376 58.77 -6.13 51.04
C ARG A 376 59.93 -5.13 51.12
N GLN A 377 59.65 -3.82 51.00
CA GLN A 377 60.62 -2.75 51.24
C GLN A 377 60.82 -2.48 52.75
N GLY A 378 59.79 -2.73 53.58
CA GLY A 378 59.89 -2.67 55.04
C GLY A 378 60.70 -3.83 55.63
N GLU A 379 60.52 -5.04 55.11
CA GLU A 379 61.28 -6.25 55.52
C GLU A 379 62.76 -6.22 55.10
N ARG A 380 63.16 -5.32 54.20
CA ARG A 380 64.56 -5.12 53.79
C ARG A 380 65.30 -4.05 54.61
N LYS A 381 64.66 -3.49 55.65
CA LYS A 381 65.26 -2.47 56.54
C LYS A 381 65.27 -2.88 58.03
N THR A 382 65.07 -4.15 58.32
CA THR A 382 65.51 -4.84 59.54
C THR A 382 66.57 -5.84 59.15
#